data_AF-E9FZU5-F1
#
_entry.id   AF-E9FZU5-F1
#
_cell.length_a   1.000
_cell.length_b   1.000
_cell.length_c   1.000
_cell.angle_alpha   90.00
_cell.angle_beta   90.00
_cell.angle_gamma   90.00
#
_symmetry.space_group_name_H-M   'P 1'
#
loop_
_entity.id
_entity.type
_entity.pdbx_description
1 polymer ?
#
loop_
_entity_poly.entity_id
_entity_poly.type
_entity_poly.pdbx_seq_one_letter_code
_entity_poly.pdbx_strand_id
1 'polypeptide(L)'
;MYWIDPDGQGVGDAPIYVYCDMAKGSTAIPHDSESAMDVGHCADPGCYSRTMNYNASSRQMSALAELSAECHQSIKYDCNFAPLELNTITYAWWNDRNGNAKTFWAGDNTDVHTCQCGLDGNCVDSSSKCNCDSAAPVQLTDDGVIADKEVLPVTRLNYGRTQLETSSGIHQLGRFECTGQVAVTGMPTSCEDLW
;
A
#
# COMPACT_ATOMS: atom_id res chain seq x y z
N MET A 1 6.90 18.82 7.60
CA MET A 1 7.08 17.70 8.54
C MET A 1 6.81 18.21 9.93
N TYR A 2 6.05 17.48 10.74
CA TYR A 2 5.53 17.93 12.03
C TYR A 2 5.46 16.76 13.02
N TRP A 3 5.49 17.06 14.32
CA TRP A 3 5.23 16.07 15.37
C TRP A 3 3.75 16.07 15.71
N ILE A 4 3.16 14.89 15.84
CA ILE A 4 1.78 14.68 16.30
C ILE A 4 1.72 13.51 17.28
N ASP A 5 0.70 13.48 18.13
CA ASP A 5 0.48 12.40 19.10
C ASP A 5 -0.95 11.80 18.99
N PRO A 6 -1.25 11.04 17.90
CA PRO A 6 -2.57 10.48 17.63
C PRO A 6 -3.20 9.67 18.76
N ASP A 7 -2.42 8.90 19.53
CA ASP A 7 -2.95 8.09 20.63
C ASP A 7 -3.15 8.87 21.95
N GLY A 8 -2.87 10.17 21.93
CA GLY A 8 -3.19 11.15 22.97
C GLY A 8 -1.96 11.71 23.68
N GLN A 9 -1.94 13.04 23.87
CA GLN A 9 -0.80 13.73 24.50
C GLN A 9 -0.36 13.10 25.83
N GLY A 10 0.84 12.49 25.82
CA GLY A 10 1.43 11.87 27.01
C GLY A 10 0.75 10.56 27.44
N VAL A 11 -0.04 9.95 26.57
CA VAL A 11 -0.74 8.68 26.77
C VAL A 11 -0.25 7.68 25.73
N GLY A 12 0.21 6.51 26.18
CA GLY A 12 0.64 5.47 25.25
C GLY A 12 2.07 5.66 24.78
N ASP A 13 2.26 5.77 23.46
CA ASP A 13 3.59 5.83 22.85
C ASP A 13 4.09 7.28 22.70
N ALA A 14 5.34 7.45 22.26
CA ALA A 14 5.88 8.78 21.99
C ALA A 14 5.26 9.38 20.70
N PRO A 15 5.18 10.72 20.59
CA PRO A 15 4.76 11.41 19.37
C PRO A 15 5.55 10.95 18.14
N ILE A 16 4.92 11.02 16.97
CA ILE A 16 5.48 10.58 15.69
C ILE A 16 5.74 11.76 14.74
N TYR A 17 6.75 11.62 13.87
CA TYR A 17 7.15 12.67 12.92
C TYR A 17 6.59 12.40 11.52
N VAL A 18 5.63 13.21 11.10
CA VAL A 18 4.80 12.98 9.91
C VAL A 18 4.93 14.10 8.89
N TYR A 19 4.51 13.82 7.66
CA TYR A 19 4.28 14.84 6.64
C TYR A 19 2.81 15.25 6.66
N CYS A 20 2.53 16.55 6.69
CA CYS A 20 1.16 17.05 6.58
C CYS A 20 1.04 17.88 5.31
N ASP A 21 0.11 17.51 4.45
CA ASP A 21 -0.31 18.33 3.31
C ASP A 21 -1.48 19.21 3.77
N MET A 22 -1.16 20.45 4.16
CA MET A 22 -2.17 21.40 4.64
C MET A 22 -3.16 21.82 3.54
N ALA A 23 -2.80 21.68 2.26
CA ALA A 23 -3.68 22.01 1.15
C ALA A 23 -4.73 20.92 0.93
N LYS A 24 -4.36 19.66 1.17
CA LYS A 24 -5.27 18.51 1.09
C LYS A 24 -5.92 18.14 2.42
N GLY A 25 -5.37 18.63 3.53
CA GLY A 25 -5.77 18.21 4.87
C GLY A 25 -5.39 16.76 5.19
N SER A 26 -4.24 16.29 4.68
CA SER A 26 -3.78 14.92 4.87
C SER A 26 -2.53 14.82 5.73
N THR A 27 -2.41 13.69 6.43
CA THR A 27 -1.25 13.29 7.23
C THR A 27 -0.67 12.01 6.67
N ALA A 28 0.62 12.00 6.32
CA ALA A 28 1.32 10.86 5.76
C ALA A 28 2.50 10.43 6.64
N ILE A 29 2.55 9.13 6.94
CA ILE A 29 3.60 8.49 7.74
C ILE A 29 4.63 7.86 6.80
N PRO A 30 5.91 8.30 6.86
CA PRO A 30 6.95 7.75 6.01
C PRO A 30 7.43 6.36 6.47
N HIS A 31 7.99 5.61 5.54
CA HIS A 31 8.66 4.32 5.79
C HIS A 31 9.94 4.16 4.96
N ASP A 32 10.72 3.14 5.26
CA ASP A 32 12.04 2.88 4.68
C ASP A 32 12.02 2.27 3.26
N SER A 33 10.88 2.29 2.55
CA SER A 33 10.70 1.56 1.30
C SER A 33 9.84 2.28 0.25
N GLU A 34 9.90 3.61 0.23
CA GLU A 34 9.08 4.46 -0.67
C GLU A 34 9.57 4.49 -2.14
N SER A 35 10.83 4.11 -2.37
CA SER A 35 11.41 4.04 -3.71
C SER A 35 11.08 2.72 -4.41
N ALA A 36 11.06 2.73 -5.74
CA ALA A 36 10.96 1.50 -6.52
C ALA A 36 12.09 0.51 -6.17
N MET A 37 11.74 -0.77 -5.96
CA MET A 37 12.66 -1.83 -5.59
C MET A 37 12.48 -3.06 -6.48
N ASP A 38 13.60 -3.60 -6.93
CA ASP A 38 13.64 -4.83 -7.73
C ASP A 38 13.43 -6.07 -6.84
N VAL A 39 12.55 -6.97 -7.27
CA VAL A 39 12.27 -8.26 -6.63
C VAL A 39 13.45 -9.22 -6.78
N GLY A 40 14.26 -9.06 -7.82
CA GLY A 40 15.34 -9.96 -8.20
C GLY A 40 14.82 -11.30 -8.71
N HIS A 41 15.67 -12.32 -8.65
CA HIS A 41 15.30 -13.67 -9.05
C HIS A 41 14.61 -14.42 -7.89
N CYS A 42 13.31 -14.67 -8.04
CA CYS A 42 12.50 -15.35 -7.04
C CYS A 42 11.46 -16.25 -7.72
N ALA A 43 11.69 -17.56 -7.71
CA ALA A 43 10.81 -18.52 -8.37
C ALA A 43 9.59 -18.92 -7.52
N ASP A 44 9.82 -19.24 -6.26
CA ASP A 44 8.78 -19.71 -5.35
C ASP A 44 7.83 -18.57 -4.90
N PRO A 45 6.57 -18.88 -4.57
CA PRO A 45 5.63 -17.91 -4.01
C PRO A 45 6.22 -17.16 -2.81
N GLY A 46 6.26 -15.82 -2.90
CA GLY A 46 6.75 -14.95 -1.82
C GLY A 46 8.18 -15.18 -1.37
N CYS A 47 9.06 -15.79 -2.16
CA CYS A 47 10.47 -15.93 -1.76
C CYS A 47 11.20 -14.58 -1.66
N TYR A 48 10.70 -13.54 -2.32
CA TYR A 48 11.05 -12.16 -2.04
C TYR A 48 10.07 -11.61 -1.00
N SER A 49 10.63 -10.98 0.04
CA SER A 49 9.84 -10.34 1.08
C SER A 49 10.49 -9.05 1.55
N ARG A 50 9.70 -7.97 1.60
CA ARG A 50 10.10 -6.66 2.08
C ARG A 50 9.16 -6.21 3.19
N THR A 51 9.67 -6.18 4.42
CA THR A 51 8.95 -5.57 5.57
C THR A 51 9.03 -4.05 5.48
N MET A 52 7.91 -3.37 5.77
CA MET A 52 7.84 -1.91 5.83
C MET A 52 8.17 -1.44 7.24
N ASN A 53 9.23 -0.66 7.39
CA ASN A 53 9.57 -0.03 8.67
C ASN A 53 9.11 1.43 8.65
N TYR A 54 7.96 1.69 9.27
CA TYR A 54 7.41 3.02 9.44
C TYR A 54 8.13 3.80 10.53
N ASN A 55 8.21 5.12 10.38
CA ASN A 55 8.67 6.03 11.43
C ASN A 55 7.57 6.32 12.47
N ALA A 56 6.78 5.31 12.80
CA ALA A 56 5.68 5.35 13.76
C ALA A 56 5.43 3.96 14.35
N SER A 57 4.94 3.89 15.58
CA SER A 57 4.49 2.62 16.15
C SER A 57 3.16 2.18 15.53
N SER A 58 2.88 0.88 15.59
CA SER A 58 1.58 0.35 15.15
C SER A 58 0.42 1.02 15.89
N ARG A 59 0.57 1.29 17.19
CA ARG A 59 -0.44 1.98 18.00
C ARG A 59 -0.72 3.40 17.52
N GLN A 60 0.32 4.18 17.22
CA GLN A 60 0.16 5.54 16.68
C GLN A 60 -0.49 5.55 15.30
N MET A 61 -0.10 4.63 14.42
CA MET A 61 -0.73 4.49 13.09
C MET A 61 -2.21 4.06 13.20
N SER A 62 -2.52 3.19 14.17
CA SER A 62 -3.87 2.72 14.46
C SER A 62 -4.76 3.87 14.93
N ALA A 63 -4.28 4.65 15.90
CA ALA A 63 -5.01 5.81 16.42
C ALA A 63 -5.24 6.84 15.31
N LEU A 64 -4.23 7.12 14.47
CA LEU A 64 -4.39 8.02 13.33
C LEU A 64 -5.49 7.54 12.38
N ALA A 65 -5.53 6.24 12.07
CA ALA A 65 -6.55 5.65 11.20
C ALA A 65 -7.97 5.80 11.79
N GLU A 66 -8.11 5.57 13.10
CA GLU A 66 -9.38 5.66 13.84
C GLU A 66 -9.91 7.10 13.88
N LEU A 67 -9.02 8.09 14.04
CA LEU A 67 -9.35 9.52 14.05
C LEU A 67 -9.67 10.07 12.66
N SER A 68 -9.25 9.38 11.59
CA SER A 68 -9.37 9.84 10.22
C SER A 68 -10.68 9.37 9.57
N ALA A 69 -11.17 10.13 8.58
CA ALA A 69 -12.32 9.72 7.77
C ALA A 69 -11.94 8.51 6.91
N GLU A 70 -10.83 8.64 6.18
CA GLU A 70 -10.31 7.68 5.22
C GLU A 70 -8.77 7.61 5.33
N CYS A 71 -8.22 6.47 4.95
CA CYS A 71 -6.79 6.29 4.81
C CYS A 71 -6.49 5.50 3.55
N HIS A 72 -5.37 5.82 2.93
CA HIS A 72 -4.99 5.32 1.63
C HIS A 72 -3.50 5.01 1.60
N GLN A 73 -3.15 4.06 0.74
CA GLN A 73 -1.75 3.77 0.42
C GLN A 73 -1.65 3.40 -1.05
N SER A 74 -0.85 4.16 -1.80
CA SER A 74 -0.59 3.85 -3.20
C SER A 74 0.33 2.66 -3.32
N ILE A 75 0.07 1.78 -4.28
CA ILE A 75 0.90 0.62 -4.58
C ILE A 75 1.07 0.51 -6.09
N LYS A 76 2.27 0.13 -6.51
CA LYS A 76 2.60 -0.07 -7.91
C LYS A 76 3.48 -1.28 -8.08
N TYR A 77 3.22 -2.06 -9.12
CA TYR A 77 4.04 -3.18 -9.52
C TYR A 77 4.23 -3.18 -11.04
N ASP A 78 5.46 -2.94 -11.48
CA ASP A 78 5.89 -3.10 -12.87
C ASP A 78 6.40 -4.54 -13.06
N CYS A 79 5.83 -5.28 -14.01
CA CYS A 79 6.05 -6.71 -14.16
C CYS A 79 6.31 -7.14 -15.62
N ASN A 80 7.13 -8.18 -15.78
CA ASN A 80 7.26 -8.94 -17.01
C ASN A 80 7.37 -10.42 -16.63
N PHE A 81 6.45 -11.26 -17.11
CA PHE A 81 6.36 -12.68 -16.73
C PHE A 81 6.41 -12.94 -15.21
N ALA A 82 5.89 -12.02 -14.41
CA ALA A 82 5.91 -12.05 -12.95
C ALA A 82 4.49 -11.84 -12.38
N PRO A 83 3.58 -12.82 -12.54
CA PRO A 83 2.18 -12.70 -12.15
C PRO A 83 1.98 -12.63 -10.64
N LEU A 84 0.88 -12.00 -10.24
CA LEU A 84 0.42 -11.94 -8.86
C LEU A 84 -0.30 -13.24 -8.50
N GLU A 85 -1.14 -13.74 -9.42
CA GLU A 85 -1.81 -15.03 -9.37
C GLU A 85 -1.67 -15.76 -10.73
N LEU A 86 -1.30 -17.04 -10.70
CA LEU A 86 -1.25 -17.86 -11.91
C LEU A 86 -1.81 -19.25 -11.63
N ASN A 87 -2.80 -19.68 -12.42
CA ASN A 87 -3.46 -20.99 -12.26
C ASN A 87 -3.93 -21.25 -10.82
N THR A 88 -4.57 -20.26 -10.18
CA THR A 88 -5.04 -20.30 -8.79
C THR A 88 -3.95 -20.37 -7.72
N ILE A 89 -2.67 -20.26 -8.11
CA ILE A 89 -1.55 -20.15 -7.19
C ILE A 89 -1.23 -18.67 -7.00
N THR A 90 -1.34 -18.19 -5.77
CA THR A 90 -0.91 -16.84 -5.38
C THR A 90 0.61 -16.81 -5.26
N TYR A 91 1.27 -15.98 -6.08
CA TYR A 91 2.71 -15.75 -6.03
C TYR A 91 3.09 -14.45 -5.31
N ALA A 92 2.16 -13.49 -5.26
CA ALA A 92 2.35 -12.22 -4.58
C ALA A 92 1.18 -11.88 -3.66
N TRP A 93 1.49 -11.26 -2.52
CA TRP A 93 0.52 -10.73 -1.57
C TRP A 93 1.19 -9.68 -0.70
N TRP A 94 0.38 -8.82 -0.10
CA TRP A 94 0.84 -7.92 0.96
C TRP A 94 0.23 -8.33 2.30
N ASN A 95 0.84 -7.90 3.40
CA ASN A 95 0.34 -8.15 4.73
C ASN A 95 -0.29 -6.90 5.32
N ASP A 96 -1.47 -7.04 5.90
CA ASP A 96 -2.19 -5.96 6.60
C ASP A 96 -1.51 -5.59 7.93
N ARG A 97 -2.07 -4.59 8.63
CA ARG A 97 -1.61 -4.13 9.95
C ARG A 97 -1.57 -5.22 11.02
N ASN A 98 -2.33 -6.31 10.82
CA ASN A 98 -2.43 -7.46 11.72
C ASN A 98 -1.62 -8.67 11.22
N GLY A 99 -0.93 -8.53 10.08
CA GLY A 99 -0.12 -9.58 9.47
C GLY A 99 -0.89 -10.54 8.57
N ASN A 100 -2.19 -10.35 8.32
CA ASN A 100 -2.93 -11.22 7.41
C ASN A 100 -2.56 -10.95 5.95
N ALA A 101 -2.48 -11.99 5.14
CA ALA A 101 -2.21 -11.87 3.71
C ALA A 101 -3.44 -11.31 2.97
N LYS A 102 -3.20 -10.37 2.07
CA LYS A 102 -4.19 -9.73 1.20
C LYS A 102 -3.72 -9.76 -0.25
N THR A 103 -4.66 -9.99 -1.17
CA THR A 103 -4.38 -10.19 -2.61
C THR A 103 -5.12 -9.22 -3.52
N PHE A 104 -5.88 -8.28 -2.97
CA PHE A 104 -6.38 -7.13 -3.70
C PHE A 104 -5.32 -6.03 -3.72
N TRP A 105 -5.11 -5.37 -4.85
CA TRP A 105 -4.04 -4.39 -5.06
C TRP A 105 -4.58 -2.98 -5.30
N ALA A 106 -5.90 -2.79 -5.23
CA ALA A 106 -6.57 -1.51 -5.30
C ALA A 106 -7.97 -1.58 -4.67
N GLY A 107 -8.50 -0.43 -4.25
CA GLY A 107 -9.81 -0.28 -3.64
C GLY A 107 -9.88 -0.77 -2.20
N ASP A 108 -11.08 -1.14 -1.79
CA ASP A 108 -11.47 -1.58 -0.44
C ASP A 108 -12.09 -3.00 -0.45
N ASN A 109 -12.06 -3.70 -1.59
CA ASN A 109 -12.65 -5.03 -1.72
C ASN A 109 -11.69 -6.12 -1.21
N THR A 110 -11.89 -6.53 0.03
CA THR A 110 -10.86 -7.11 0.90
C THR A 110 -10.50 -8.58 0.71
N ASP A 111 -11.27 -9.32 -0.08
CA ASP A 111 -11.20 -10.80 -0.08
C ASP A 111 -10.98 -11.42 -1.47
N VAL A 112 -10.95 -10.60 -2.53
CA VAL A 112 -10.82 -11.09 -3.91
C VAL A 112 -9.53 -10.57 -4.52
N HIS A 113 -8.80 -11.44 -5.19
CA HIS A 113 -7.66 -11.03 -6.00
C HIS A 113 -8.13 -10.09 -7.13
N THR A 114 -7.72 -8.84 -7.06
CA THR A 114 -8.09 -7.77 -7.99
C THR A 114 -7.06 -6.65 -7.93
N CYS A 115 -7.13 -5.70 -8.85
CA CYS A 115 -6.28 -4.52 -8.97
C CYS A 115 -7.07 -3.46 -9.73
N GLN A 116 -6.50 -2.27 -9.90
CA GLN A 116 -7.22 -1.13 -10.47
C GLN A 116 -7.80 -1.42 -11.86
N CYS A 117 -7.02 -2.00 -12.77
CA CYS A 117 -7.54 -2.31 -14.12
C CYS A 117 -8.66 -3.36 -14.10
N GLY A 118 -8.63 -4.28 -13.13
CA GLY A 118 -9.65 -5.29 -12.93
C GLY A 118 -10.95 -4.69 -12.40
N LEU A 119 -10.85 -3.72 -11.50
CA LEU A 119 -11.99 -2.93 -11.01
C LEU A 119 -12.60 -2.08 -12.14
N ASP A 120 -11.77 -1.45 -12.96
CA ASP A 120 -12.20 -0.58 -14.06
C ASP A 120 -12.64 -1.37 -15.31
N GLY A 121 -12.34 -2.68 -15.37
CA GLY A 121 -12.63 -3.54 -16.51
C GLY A 121 -11.83 -3.18 -17.76
N ASN A 122 -10.61 -2.64 -17.59
CA ASN A 122 -9.79 -2.10 -18.67
C ASN A 122 -8.36 -2.69 -18.74
N CYS A 123 -8.11 -3.85 -18.10
CA CYS A 123 -6.84 -4.55 -18.22
C CYS A 123 -6.50 -4.85 -19.70
N VAL A 124 -5.20 -4.90 -20.00
CA VAL A 124 -4.67 -5.16 -21.35
C VAL A 124 -5.18 -6.48 -21.92
N ASP A 125 -5.22 -7.51 -21.08
CA ASP A 125 -5.87 -8.79 -21.36
C ASP A 125 -7.18 -8.86 -20.58
N SER A 126 -8.31 -8.79 -21.29
CA SER A 126 -9.64 -8.84 -20.69
C SER A 126 -9.97 -10.17 -19.99
N SER A 127 -9.17 -11.22 -20.20
CA SER A 127 -9.32 -12.50 -19.53
C SER A 127 -8.54 -12.60 -18.21
N SER A 128 -7.61 -11.68 -17.96
CA SER A 128 -6.83 -11.59 -16.73
C SER A 128 -7.53 -10.67 -15.71
N LYS A 129 -7.34 -10.97 -14.42
CA LYS A 129 -7.83 -10.11 -13.33
C LYS A 129 -6.99 -8.85 -13.19
N CYS A 130 -5.69 -8.97 -13.45
CA CYS A 130 -4.71 -7.89 -13.41
C CYS A 130 -3.78 -7.92 -14.60
N ASN A 131 -3.16 -6.78 -14.91
CA ASN A 131 -2.24 -6.69 -16.03
C ASN A 131 -1.07 -7.66 -15.84
N CYS A 132 -0.51 -7.74 -14.63
CA CYS A 132 0.61 -8.63 -14.34
C CYS A 132 0.29 -10.12 -14.43
N ASP A 133 -0.99 -10.52 -14.35
CA ASP A 133 -1.39 -11.91 -14.53
C ASP A 133 -1.55 -12.30 -16.01
N SER A 134 -1.44 -11.34 -16.93
CA SER A 134 -1.46 -11.61 -18.36
C SER A 134 -0.22 -12.38 -18.81
N ALA A 135 -0.42 -13.26 -19.80
CA ALA A 135 0.68 -13.91 -20.52
C ALA A 135 1.31 -13.03 -21.63
N ALA A 136 0.92 -11.76 -21.72
CA ALA A 136 1.44 -10.84 -22.71
C ALA A 136 2.98 -10.71 -22.59
N PRO A 137 3.73 -10.85 -23.70
CA PRO A 137 5.20 -10.84 -23.68
C PRO A 137 5.76 -9.41 -23.68
N VAL A 138 5.17 -8.52 -22.89
CA VAL A 138 5.53 -7.10 -22.78
C VAL A 138 5.57 -6.69 -21.31
N GLN A 139 6.31 -5.63 -21.02
CA GLN A 139 6.28 -5.00 -19.70
C GLN A 139 4.87 -4.44 -19.43
N LEU A 140 4.29 -4.82 -18.30
CA LEU A 140 3.00 -4.37 -17.83
C LEU A 140 3.13 -3.74 -16.44
N THR A 141 2.04 -3.09 -16.01
CA THR A 141 1.98 -2.40 -14.73
C THR A 141 0.59 -2.59 -14.13
N ASP A 142 0.56 -2.90 -12.84
CA ASP A 142 -0.61 -2.68 -11.99
C ASP A 142 -0.29 -1.57 -11.00
N ASP A 143 -0.96 -0.43 -11.14
CA ASP A 143 -0.90 0.70 -10.22
C ASP A 143 -2.28 0.95 -9.62
N GLY A 144 -2.31 1.33 -8.34
CA GLY A 144 -3.58 1.53 -7.64
C GLY A 144 -3.41 2.11 -6.25
N VAL A 145 -4.55 2.25 -5.58
CA VAL A 145 -4.62 2.76 -4.20
C VAL A 145 -5.41 1.75 -3.37
N ILE A 146 -4.81 1.25 -2.30
CA ILE A 146 -5.52 0.51 -1.25
C ILE A 146 -6.21 1.56 -0.38
N ALA A 147 -7.53 1.42 -0.19
CA ALA A 147 -8.38 2.43 0.45
C ALA A 147 -9.09 1.93 1.72
N ASP A 148 -8.90 0.66 2.09
CA ASP A 148 -9.49 0.12 3.31
C ASP A 148 -8.61 0.42 4.53
N LYS A 149 -9.04 1.43 5.31
CA LYS A 149 -8.35 1.84 6.55
C LYS A 149 -8.39 0.79 7.66
N GLU A 150 -9.29 -0.18 7.61
CA GLU A 150 -9.40 -1.24 8.63
C GLU A 150 -8.22 -2.22 8.53
N VAL A 151 -7.62 -2.35 7.35
CA VAL A 151 -6.48 -3.25 7.08
C VAL A 151 -5.16 -2.51 6.89
N LEU A 152 -5.17 -1.25 6.47
CA LEU A 152 -3.96 -0.43 6.35
C LEU A 152 -3.33 -0.09 7.71
N PRO A 153 -2.01 0.18 7.76
CA PRO A 153 -1.06 0.22 6.64
C PRO A 153 -0.57 -1.15 6.16
N VAL A 154 0.00 -1.19 4.95
CA VAL A 154 0.72 -2.37 4.44
C VAL A 154 2.01 -2.57 5.26
N THR A 155 2.16 -3.75 5.89
CA THR A 155 3.32 -4.05 6.75
C THR A 155 4.40 -4.86 6.05
N ARG A 156 4.06 -5.54 4.95
CA ARG A 156 5.00 -6.34 4.16
C ARG A 156 4.49 -6.52 2.74
N LEU A 157 5.42 -6.55 1.80
CA LEU A 157 5.19 -6.94 0.41
C LEU A 157 5.93 -8.25 0.12
N ASN A 158 5.26 -9.18 -0.55
CA ASN A 158 5.80 -10.47 -0.92
C ASN A 158 5.54 -10.70 -2.40
N TYR A 159 6.57 -11.14 -3.11
CA TYR A 159 6.53 -11.38 -4.55
C TYR A 159 7.25 -12.68 -4.87
N GLY A 160 6.89 -13.25 -6.03
CA GLY A 160 7.53 -14.42 -6.57
C GLY A 160 7.37 -14.50 -8.07
N ARG A 161 7.65 -15.68 -8.61
CA ARG A 161 7.52 -16.02 -10.03
C ARG A 161 8.43 -15.25 -11.01
N THR A 162 9.39 -14.46 -10.53
CA THR A 162 10.49 -13.86 -11.32
C THR A 162 11.62 -14.87 -11.56
N GLN A 163 11.29 -15.98 -12.23
CA GLN A 163 12.19 -17.14 -12.43
C GLN A 163 12.90 -17.19 -13.80
N LEU A 164 12.43 -16.41 -14.76
CA LEU A 164 12.99 -16.40 -16.12
C LEU A 164 14.06 -15.32 -16.21
N GLU A 165 15.07 -15.49 -17.08
CA GLU A 165 16.04 -14.42 -17.35
C GLU A 165 15.38 -13.15 -17.88
N THR A 166 14.23 -13.29 -18.56
CA THR A 166 13.43 -12.17 -19.05
C THR A 166 12.42 -11.65 -18.04
N SER A 167 12.17 -12.36 -16.94
CA SER A 167 11.17 -11.92 -15.97
C SER A 167 11.71 -10.81 -15.08
N SER A 168 10.86 -9.84 -14.77
CA SER A 168 11.18 -8.72 -13.89
C SER A 168 9.97 -8.37 -13.04
N GLY A 169 10.24 -7.90 -11.82
CA GLY A 169 9.25 -7.38 -10.91
C GLY A 169 9.85 -6.20 -10.16
N ILE A 170 9.24 -5.02 -10.29
CA ILE A 170 9.66 -3.81 -9.59
C ILE A 170 8.45 -3.28 -8.84
N HIS A 171 8.53 -3.24 -7.52
CA HIS A 171 7.43 -2.74 -6.70
C HIS A 171 7.75 -1.38 -6.11
N GLN A 172 6.70 -0.63 -5.82
CA GLN A 172 6.76 0.63 -5.09
C GLN A 172 5.54 0.75 -4.18
N LEU A 173 5.77 1.20 -2.95
CA LEU A 173 4.72 1.49 -1.98
C LEU A 173 4.82 2.97 -1.58
N GLY A 174 3.69 3.66 -1.59
CA GLY A 174 3.59 5.02 -1.08
C GLY A 174 3.45 5.04 0.43
N ARG A 175 3.46 6.25 0.99
CA ARG A 175 3.24 6.47 2.43
C ARG A 175 1.84 6.03 2.84
N PHE A 176 1.72 5.70 4.13
CA PHE A 176 0.41 5.56 4.75
C PHE A 176 -0.17 6.95 4.99
N GLU A 177 -1.19 7.33 4.23
CA GLU A 177 -1.78 8.66 4.23
C GLU A 177 -3.22 8.62 4.72
N CYS A 178 -3.58 9.50 5.64
CA CYS A 178 -4.94 9.61 6.19
C CYS A 178 -5.44 11.06 6.10
N THR A 179 -6.75 11.23 5.93
CA THR A 179 -7.42 12.55 5.91
C THR A 179 -8.46 12.63 7.03
N GLY A 180 -8.52 13.80 7.68
CA GLY A 180 -9.35 14.02 8.87
C GLY A 180 -10.86 14.01 8.65
N GLN A 181 -11.62 13.89 9.74
CA GLN A 181 -13.09 13.94 9.74
C GLN A 181 -13.66 15.36 9.70
N VAL A 182 -12.89 16.37 10.14
CA VAL A 182 -13.38 17.75 10.31
C VAL A 182 -13.00 18.60 9.10
N ALA A 183 -13.99 19.17 8.43
CA ALA A 183 -13.77 20.26 7.49
C ALA A 183 -13.21 21.46 8.27
N VAL A 184 -11.90 21.70 8.18
CA VAL A 184 -11.25 22.83 8.82
C VAL A 184 -11.88 24.12 8.28
N THR A 185 -12.52 24.91 9.15
CA THR A 185 -13.05 26.22 8.77
C THR A 185 -11.90 27.24 8.78
N GLY A 186 -11.15 27.26 7.68
CA GLY A 186 -9.93 28.08 7.53
C GLY A 186 -8.74 27.23 7.08
N MET A 187 -7.60 27.85 6.81
CA MET A 187 -6.37 27.10 6.57
C MET A 187 -5.86 26.55 7.91
N PRO A 188 -5.70 25.22 8.06
CA PRO A 188 -5.08 24.64 9.25
C PRO A 188 -3.66 25.20 9.41
N THR A 189 -3.35 25.63 10.63
CA THR A 189 -2.05 26.18 11.00
C THR A 189 -1.11 25.12 11.57
N SER A 190 -1.68 23.99 11.97
CA SER A 190 -0.98 22.84 12.53
C SER A 190 -1.60 21.53 12.04
N CYS A 191 -0.89 20.40 12.23
CA CYS A 191 -1.47 19.09 11.95
C CYS A 191 -2.45 18.64 13.02
N GLU A 192 -2.41 19.22 14.23
CA GLU A 192 -3.43 19.00 15.25
C GLU A 192 -4.77 19.58 14.81
N ASP A 193 -4.77 20.58 13.93
CA ASP A 193 -6.00 21.19 13.39
C ASP A 193 -6.70 20.28 12.37
N LEU A 194 -6.10 19.15 11.97
CA LEU A 194 -6.58 18.25 10.92
C LEU A 194 -7.39 17.06 11.43
N TRP A 195 -7.61 16.90 12.74
CA TRP A 195 -8.35 15.77 13.31
C TRP A 195 -9.17 16.17 14.54
#